data_AF-A0A8B7B9K0-F1
#
_entry.id   AF-A0A8B7B9K0-F1
#
_cell.length_a   1.000
_cell.length_b   1.000
_cell.length_c   1.000
_cell.angle_alpha   90.00
_cell.angle_beta   90.00
_cell.angle_gamma   90.00
#
_symmetry.space_group_name_H-M   'P 1'
#
loop_
_entity.id
_entity.type
_entity.pdbx_description
1 polymer ?
#
loop_
_entity_poly.entity_id
_entity_poly.type
_entity_poly.pdbx_seq_one_letter_code
_entity_poly.pdbx_strand_id
1 'polypeptide(L)'
;MPEYSTQARELESIEAELKHRNTFYKEQLGRIERKNAEMYKLSSQQFHEAASKMESTIKPRQAEPVCSGLQAQILQCYRENLQEVLLCSDLVRAYQRCVSTAHKALL
;
A
#
# COMPACT_ATOMS: atom_id res chain seq x y z
N MET A 1 49.44 -1.99 57.55
CA MET A 1 48.65 -2.38 56.37
C MET A 1 48.09 -1.14 55.65
N PRO A 2 48.89 -0.38 54.89
CA PRO A 2 48.44 0.81 54.16
C PRO A 2 48.01 0.52 52.70
N GLU A 3 48.68 -0.43 52.03
CA GLU A 3 48.45 -0.79 50.61
C GLU A 3 47.03 -1.28 50.31
N TYR A 4 46.38 -1.97 51.24
CA TYR A 4 45.00 -2.43 51.06
C TYR A 4 44.00 -1.26 51.02
N SER A 5 44.25 -0.19 51.79
CA SER A 5 43.36 0.99 51.80
C SER A 5 43.51 1.86 50.56
N THR A 6 44.71 1.93 49.97
CA THR A 6 44.94 2.65 48.71
C THR A 6 44.26 1.94 47.55
N GLN A 7 44.38 0.61 47.51
CA GLN A 7 43.70 -0.21 46.50
C GLN A 7 42.17 -0.13 46.61
N ALA A 8 41.62 -0.11 47.83
CA ALA A 8 40.18 0.06 48.04
C ALA A 8 39.67 1.41 47.49
N ARG A 9 40.41 2.51 47.73
CA ARG A 9 40.04 3.84 47.22
C ARG A 9 40.14 3.95 45.70
N GLU A 10 41.12 3.28 45.09
CA GLU A 10 41.23 3.22 43.62
C GLU A 10 40.04 2.47 43.00
N LEU A 11 39.63 1.35 43.59
CA LEU A 11 38.45 0.60 43.13
C LEU A 11 37.17 1.42 43.23
N GLU A 12 36.96 2.14 44.34
CA GLU A 12 35.81 3.04 44.50
C GLU A 12 35.79 4.15 43.44
N SER A 13 36.94 4.72 43.11
CA SER A 13 37.06 5.74 42.05
C SER A 13 36.69 5.16 40.68
N ILE A 14 37.21 3.97 40.35
CA ILE A 14 36.91 3.28 39.08
C ILE A 14 35.42 2.94 39.00
N GLU A 15 34.81 2.45 40.08
CA GLU A 15 33.39 2.14 40.12
C GLU A 15 32.52 3.39 39.92
N ALA A 16 32.88 4.51 40.55
CA ALA A 16 32.19 5.78 40.37
C ALA A 16 32.26 6.26 38.91
N GLU A 17 33.44 6.17 38.28
CA GLU A 17 33.63 6.52 36.87
C GLU A 17 32.83 5.61 35.93
N LEU A 18 32.85 4.29 36.17
CA LEU A 18 32.08 3.33 35.38
C LEU A 18 30.58 3.59 35.51
N LYS A 19 30.09 3.87 36.72
CA LYS A 19 28.68 4.20 36.96
C LYS A 19 28.27 5.50 36.25
N HIS A 20 29.13 6.51 36.27
CA HIS A 20 28.89 7.76 35.56
C HIS A 20 28.79 7.53 34.04
N ARG A 21 29.77 6.82 33.45
CA ARG A 21 29.75 6.49 32.01
C ARG A 21 28.54 5.65 31.63
N ASN A 22 28.20 4.64 32.43
CA ASN A 22 27.04 3.78 32.19
C ASN A 22 25.74 4.59 32.15
N THR A 23 25.57 5.53 33.09
CA THR A 23 24.40 6.41 33.14
C THR A 23 24.34 7.30 31.89
N PHE A 24 25.46 7.93 31.54
CA PHE A 24 25.57 8.77 30.35
C PHE A 24 25.20 8.01 29.06
N TYR A 25 25.77 6.81 28.84
CA TYR A 25 25.49 6.04 27.63
C TYR A 25 24.05 5.52 27.58
N LYS A 26 23.47 5.12 28.73
CA LYS A 26 22.05 4.75 28.80
C LYS A 26 21.13 5.89 28.41
N GLU A 27 21.43 7.11 28.87
CA GLU A 27 20.66 8.30 28.49
C GLU A 27 20.78 8.61 26.99
N GLN A 28 21.97 8.50 26.41
CA GLN A 28 22.18 8.71 24.98
C GLN A 28 21.45 7.65 24.14
N LEU A 29 21.53 6.37 24.53
CA LEU A 29 20.79 5.29 23.88
C LEU A 29 19.28 5.55 23.92
N GLY A 30 18.73 5.88 25.09
CA GLY A 30 17.31 6.20 25.22
C GLY A 30 16.89 7.44 24.43
N ARG A 31 17.80 8.38 24.15
CA ARG A 31 17.53 9.51 23.25
C ARG A 31 17.51 9.07 21.78
N ILE A 32 18.44 8.21 21.37
CA ILE A 32 18.52 7.67 20.01
C ILE A 32 17.30 6.80 19.71
N GLU A 33 16.92 5.91 20.63
CA GLU A 33 15.75 5.03 20.49
C GLU A 33 14.46 5.83 20.33
N ARG A 34 14.26 6.87 21.15
CA ARG A 34 13.10 7.77 21.02
C ARG A 34 13.06 8.47 19.67
N LYS A 35 14.18 9.03 19.21
CA LYS A 35 14.26 9.68 17.90
C LYS A 35 13.98 8.70 16.76
N ASN A 36 14.52 7.48 16.83
CA ASN A 36 14.28 6.45 15.83
C ASN A 36 12.80 6.05 15.77
N ALA A 37 12.15 5.90 16.93
CA ALA A 37 10.72 5.58 17.00
C ALA A 37 9.85 6.72 16.42
N GLU A 38 10.17 7.97 16.74
CA GLU A 38 9.48 9.15 16.19
C GLU A 38 9.67 9.25 14.67
N MET A 39 10.89 9.06 14.17
CA MET A 39 11.19 9.07 12.74
C MET A 39 10.46 7.96 11.98
N TYR A 40 10.45 6.73 12.52
CA TYR A 40 9.74 5.61 11.91
C TYR A 40 8.23 5.89 11.83
N LYS A 41 7.65 6.40 12.92
CA LYS A 41 6.24 6.78 12.96
C LYS A 41 5.91 7.85 11.93
N LEU A 42 6.72 8.92 11.86
CA LEU A 42 6.50 10.01 10.90
C LEU A 42 6.62 9.51 9.45
N SER A 43 7.65 8.72 9.16
CA SER A 43 7.86 8.16 7.81
C SER A 43 6.70 7.27 7.39
N SER A 44 6.21 6.42 8.29
CA SER A 44 5.04 5.58 8.05
C SER A 44 3.80 6.44 7.77
N GLN A 45 3.55 7.46 8.59
CA GLN A 45 2.40 8.37 8.39
C GLN A 45 2.46 9.09 7.04
N GLN A 46 3.62 9.63 6.67
CA GLN A 46 3.82 10.31 5.39
C GLN A 46 3.62 9.38 4.20
N PHE A 47 4.07 8.12 4.30
CA PHE A 47 3.85 7.12 3.26
C PHE A 47 2.36 6.84 3.07
N HIS A 48 1.63 6.58 4.16
CA HIS A 48 0.20 6.29 4.09
C HIS A 48 -0.59 7.50 3.57
N GLU A 49 -0.24 8.71 4.01
CA GLU A 49 -0.88 9.94 3.52
C GLU A 49 -0.63 10.14 2.02
N ALA A 50 0.60 9.93 1.55
CA ALA A 50 0.94 10.00 0.14
C ALA A 50 0.18 8.95 -0.69
N ALA A 51 0.09 7.72 -0.19
CA ALA A 51 -0.66 6.64 -0.83
C ALA A 51 -2.16 6.97 -0.93
N SER A 52 -2.80 7.38 0.16
CA SER A 52 -4.23 7.75 0.16
C SER A 52 -4.52 8.96 -0.74
N LYS A 53 -3.61 9.95 -0.76
CA LYS A 53 -3.73 11.10 -1.67
C LYS A 53 -3.67 10.67 -3.13
N MET A 54 -2.73 9.77 -3.47
CA MET A 54 -2.62 9.20 -4.81
C MET A 54 -3.88 8.40 -5.18
N GLU A 55 -4.38 7.53 -4.30
CA GLU A 55 -5.62 6.77 -4.53
C GLU A 55 -6.81 7.69 -4.82
N SER A 56 -6.95 8.81 -4.08
CA SER A 56 -8.04 9.77 -4.29
C SER A 56 -7.94 10.55 -5.61
N THR A 57 -6.75 10.64 -6.21
CA THR A 57 -6.52 11.36 -7.48
C THR A 57 -6.53 10.44 -8.69
N ILE A 58 -6.30 9.13 -8.50
CA ILE A 58 -6.48 8.14 -9.55
C ILE A 58 -7.98 7.98 -9.81
N LYS A 59 -8.48 8.64 -10.86
CA LYS A 59 -9.81 8.32 -11.37
C LYS A 59 -9.79 6.87 -11.86
N PRO A 60 -10.74 6.01 -11.42
CA PRO A 60 -10.94 4.73 -12.07
C PRO A 60 -11.13 5.00 -13.56
N ARG A 61 -10.29 4.39 -14.40
CA ARG A 61 -10.52 4.45 -15.83
C ARG A 61 -11.91 3.89 -16.06
N GLN A 62 -12.83 4.71 -16.58
CA GLN A 62 -14.10 4.20 -17.06
C GLN A 62 -13.76 3.33 -18.27
N ALA A 63 -13.56 2.05 -18.01
CA ALA A 63 -13.50 1.05 -19.05
C ALA A 63 -14.94 0.91 -19.54
N GLU A 64 -15.25 1.52 -20.68
CA GLU A 64 -16.51 1.20 -21.33
C GLU A 64 -16.54 -0.31 -21.60
N PRO A 65 -17.65 -0.99 -21.28
CA PRO A 65 -17.81 -2.39 -21.60
C PRO A 65 -17.61 -2.59 -23.09
N VAL A 66 -16.76 -3.55 -23.46
CA VAL A 66 -16.52 -3.84 -24.87
C VAL A 66 -17.84 -4.33 -25.49
N CYS A 67 -18.11 -3.93 -26.73
CA CYS A 67 -19.34 -4.26 -27.46
C CYS A 67 -20.64 -3.68 -26.85
N SER A 68 -20.58 -2.68 -25.96
CA SER A 68 -21.75 -2.07 -25.31
C SER A 68 -22.82 -1.58 -26.30
N GLY A 69 -22.42 -0.95 -27.40
CA GLY A 69 -23.33 -0.50 -28.46
C GLY A 69 -24.10 -1.64 -29.12
N LEU A 70 -23.42 -2.76 -29.41
CA LEU A 70 -24.06 -3.96 -29.99
C LEU A 70 -25.00 -4.62 -28.97
N GLN A 71 -24.62 -4.66 -27.69
CA GLN A 71 -25.48 -5.16 -26.63
C GLN A 71 -26.77 -4.34 -26.52
N ALA A 72 -26.68 -3.01 -26.56
CA ALA A 72 -27.85 -2.13 -26.53
C ALA A 72 -28.77 -2.38 -27.74
N GLN A 73 -28.20 -2.53 -28.95
CA GLN A 73 -28.97 -2.82 -30.17
C GLN A 73 -29.67 -4.17 -30.12
N ILE A 74 -29.03 -5.23 -29.58
CA ILE A 74 -29.66 -6.54 -29.41
C ILE A 74 -30.85 -6.46 -28.45
N LEU A 75 -30.67 -5.80 -27.30
CA LEU A 75 -31.74 -5.63 -26.33
C LEU A 75 -32.92 -4.86 -26.91
N GLN A 76 -32.64 -3.82 -27.70
CA GLN A 76 -33.68 -3.07 -28.40
C GLN A 76 -34.39 -3.94 -29.43
N CYS A 77 -33.64 -4.68 -30.26
CA CYS A 77 -34.22 -5.55 -31.28
C CYS A 77 -35.16 -6.60 -30.69
N TYR A 78 -34.79 -7.25 -29.59
CA TYR A 78 -35.68 -8.23 -28.95
C TYR A 78 -36.94 -7.62 -28.35
N ARG A 79 -36.86 -6.39 -27.83
CA ARG A 79 -38.04 -5.66 -27.34
C ARG A 79 -39.02 -5.35 -28.47
N GLU A 80 -38.50 -5.00 -29.64
CA GLU A 80 -39.31 -4.66 -30.81
C GLU A 80 -39.85 -5.89 -31.54
N ASN A 81 -39.15 -7.04 -31.48
CA ASN A 81 -39.45 -8.24 -32.26
C ASN A 81 -39.72 -9.47 -31.39
N LEU A 82 -40.59 -9.35 -30.38
CA LEU A 82 -40.85 -10.42 -29.39
C LEU A 82 -41.32 -11.76 -29.99
N GLN A 83 -42.07 -11.71 -31.10
CA GLN A 83 -42.57 -12.92 -31.79
C GLN A 83 -41.69 -13.32 -32.99
N GLU A 84 -40.77 -12.44 -33.40
CA GLU A 84 -39.93 -12.60 -34.60
C GLU A 84 -38.44 -12.47 -34.25
N VAL A 85 -38.04 -13.06 -33.12
CA VAL A 85 -36.70 -12.91 -32.51
C VAL A 85 -35.54 -13.27 -33.44
N LEU A 86 -35.79 -14.08 -34.48
CA LEU A 86 -34.79 -14.45 -35.48
C LEU A 86 -34.32 -13.27 -36.34
N LEU A 87 -35.12 -12.19 -36.45
CA LEU A 87 -34.72 -10.94 -37.10
C LEU A 87 -33.49 -10.30 -36.41
N CYS A 88 -33.26 -10.60 -35.12
CA CYS A 88 -32.13 -10.09 -34.36
C CYS A 88 -30.85 -10.93 -34.52
N SER A 89 -30.87 -12.01 -35.30
CA SER A 89 -29.76 -12.98 -35.39
C SER A 89 -28.44 -12.39 -35.91
N ASP A 90 -28.50 -11.43 -36.82
CA ASP A 90 -27.30 -10.78 -37.36
C ASP A 90 -26.63 -9.86 -36.34
N LEU A 91 -27.43 -9.15 -35.52
CA LEU A 91 -26.94 -8.37 -34.39
C LEU A 91 -26.25 -9.28 -33.36
N VAL A 92 -26.84 -10.43 -33.04
CA VAL A 92 -26.25 -11.41 -32.13
C VAL A 92 -24.92 -11.94 -32.68
N ARG A 93 -24.85 -12.29 -33.96
CA ARG A 93 -23.60 -12.74 -34.61
C ARG A 93 -22.53 -11.64 -34.59
N ALA A 94 -22.90 -10.38 -34.80
CA ALA A 94 -21.97 -9.26 -34.69
C ALA A 94 -21.42 -9.09 -33.27
N TYR A 95 -22.27 -9.19 -32.25
CA TYR A 95 -21.87 -9.14 -30.85
C TYR A 95 -20.93 -10.29 -30.49
N GLN A 96 -21.24 -11.52 -30.88
CA GLN A 96 -20.38 -12.69 -30.64
C GLN A 96 -18.98 -12.52 -31.24
N ARG A 97 -18.88 -11.98 -32.47
CA ARG A 97 -17.59 -11.67 -33.09
C ARG A 97 -16.83 -10.61 -32.31
N CYS A 98 -17.51 -9.53 -31.90
CA CYS A 98 -16.92 -8.48 -31.10
C CYS A 98 -16.34 -9.01 -29.78
N VAL A 99 -17.12 -9.81 -29.02
CA VAL A 99 -16.67 -10.43 -27.76
C VAL A 99 -15.48 -11.36 -27.99
N SER A 100 -15.53 -12.19 -29.04
CA SER A 100 -14.45 -13.12 -29.36
C SER A 100 -13.15 -12.40 -29.71
N THR A 101 -13.23 -11.31 -30.48
CA THR A 101 -12.06 -10.47 -30.81
C THR A 101 -11.50 -9.78 -29.57
N ALA A 102 -12.38 -9.22 -28.72
CA ALA A 102 -11.98 -8.58 -27.49
C ALA A 102 -11.26 -9.57 -26.54
N HIS A 103 -11.79 -10.79 -26.42
CA HIS A 103 -11.18 -11.83 -25.60
C HIS A 103 -9.80 -12.26 -26.12
N LYS A 104 -9.63 -12.35 -27.45
CA LYS A 104 -8.32 -12.65 -28.07
C LYS A 104 -7.28 -11.54 -27.87
N ALA A 105 -7.70 -10.28 -27.78
CA ALA A 105 -6.78 -9.16 -27.57
C ALA A 105 -6.28 -9.04 -26.12
N LEU A 106 -6.91 -9.76 -25.18
CA LEU A 106 -6.53 -9.79 -23.76
C LEU A 106 -5.59 -10.98 -23.41
N LEU A 107 -5.39 -11.92 -24.34
CA LEU A 107 -4.48 -13.06 -24.24
C LEU A 107 -3.20 -12.77 -25.02
#